data_AF-A0A8H6QF56-F1
#
_entry.id   AF-A0A8H6QF56-F1
#
_cell.length_a   1.000
_cell.length_b   1.000
_cell.length_c   1.000
_cell.angle_alpha   90.00
_cell.angle_beta   90.00
_cell.angle_gamma   90.00
#
_symmetry.space_group_name_H-M   'P 1'
#
loop_
_entity.id
_entity.type
_entity.pdbx_description
1 polymer ?
#
loop_
_entity_poly.entity_id
_entity_poly.type
_entity_poly.pdbx_seq_one_letter_code
_entity_poly.pdbx_strand_id
1 'polypeptide(L)'
;MRFSLPFHSLLLLNIALDAAAWQQRAHGDVWVCGDERLGPVRLPRNFPLSTELATYSRFGDLCPYEFLEKWTYPENGSYHYPPKMGYVLDVNGDLIVGNATLAVGRKVDRFGGEGGNFLAPLGAPYIERSLPPSNLKTFDEKIHTTIMYLVGRGYLRRLSLEEYDEPEEFADNYTPGPNSPTA
;
A
#
# COMPACT_ATOMS: atom_id res chain seq x y z
N MET A 1 4.46 -0.66 -11.07
CA MET A 1 5.40 -1.71 -11.54
C MET A 1 4.64 -2.62 -12.48
N ARG A 2 5.15 -2.92 -13.69
CA ARG A 2 4.62 -4.03 -14.49
C ARG A 2 5.45 -5.25 -14.16
N PHE A 3 4.84 -6.21 -13.48
CA PHE A 3 5.50 -7.44 -13.07
C PHE A 3 5.30 -8.52 -14.13
N SER A 4 6.38 -9.20 -14.52
CA SER A 4 6.32 -10.47 -15.24
C SER A 4 6.66 -11.57 -14.24
N LEU A 5 5.69 -12.45 -13.96
CA LEU A 5 5.83 -13.50 -12.97
C LEU A 5 5.96 -14.86 -13.68
N PRO A 6 6.99 -15.68 -13.38
CA PRO A 6 7.11 -17.03 -13.89
C PRO A 6 6.03 -17.96 -13.29
N PHE A 7 5.70 -19.03 -14.03
CA PHE A 7 4.48 -19.82 -13.91
C PHE A 7 4.27 -20.65 -12.61
N HIS A 8 5.12 -20.58 -11.58
CA HIS A 8 5.06 -21.51 -10.43
C HIS A 8 5.45 -20.89 -9.07
N SER A 9 5.05 -19.65 -8.78
CA SER A 9 5.66 -18.90 -7.67
C SER A 9 4.68 -18.05 -6.87
N LEU A 10 4.54 -18.36 -5.57
CA LEU A 10 3.70 -17.65 -4.60
C LEU A 10 4.45 -16.46 -3.97
N LEU A 11 3.90 -15.28 -4.16
CA LEU A 11 4.22 -14.05 -3.44
C LEU A 11 3.21 -13.86 -2.30
N LEU A 12 3.60 -13.13 -1.27
CA LEU A 12 2.77 -12.98 -0.07
C LEU A 12 2.23 -11.55 -0.02
N LEU A 13 0.92 -11.40 -0.10
CA LEU A 13 0.22 -10.10 -0.07
C LEU A 13 -0.40 -9.88 1.30
N ASN A 14 0.02 -8.81 1.97
CA ASN A 14 -0.74 -8.21 3.03
C ASN A 14 -1.63 -7.11 2.44
N ILE A 15 -2.94 -7.24 2.63
CA ILE A 15 -3.81 -6.08 2.49
C ILE A 15 -3.81 -5.49 3.88
N ALA A 16 -3.29 -4.28 4.06
CA ALA A 16 -3.12 -3.58 5.33
C ALA A 16 -4.46 -3.26 6.05
N LEU A 17 -5.50 -4.00 5.73
CA LEU A 17 -6.88 -3.86 6.12
C LEU A 17 -7.48 -5.21 6.53
N ASP A 18 -6.75 -6.05 7.27
CA ASP A 18 -7.44 -6.97 8.19
C ASP A 18 -7.95 -6.16 9.41
N ALA A 19 -8.85 -5.22 9.11
CA ALA A 19 -9.52 -4.36 10.07
C ALA A 19 -11.00 -4.76 10.19
N ALA A 20 -11.31 -6.02 9.90
CA ALA A 20 -12.61 -6.62 10.21
C ALA A 20 -12.93 -6.55 11.72
N ALA A 21 -11.96 -6.25 12.59
CA ALA A 21 -12.17 -6.06 14.02
C ALA A 21 -12.51 -4.62 14.47
N TRP A 22 -12.35 -3.58 13.64
CA TRP A 22 -12.39 -2.19 14.16
C TRP A 22 -13.58 -1.34 13.72
N GLN A 23 -14.39 -1.80 12.75
CA GLN A 23 -15.40 -0.95 12.11
C GLN A 23 -16.83 -1.15 12.61
N GLN A 24 -17.07 -1.98 13.62
CA GLN A 24 -18.45 -2.25 14.06
C GLN A 24 -18.98 -1.33 15.17
N ARG A 25 -18.27 -0.26 15.57
CA ARG A 25 -18.77 0.57 16.68
C ARG A 25 -18.27 2.02 16.76
N ALA A 26 -18.45 2.81 15.70
CA ALA A 26 -18.26 4.27 15.80
C ALA A 26 -19.38 5.05 15.10
N HIS A 27 -20.42 5.40 15.86
CA HIS A 27 -21.39 6.45 15.53
C HIS A 27 -20.77 7.82 15.88
N GLY A 28 -19.75 8.25 15.13
CA GLY A 28 -19.04 9.53 15.28
C GLY A 28 -17.99 9.70 14.19
N ASP A 29 -17.74 10.94 13.76
CA ASP A 29 -17.01 11.32 12.54
C ASP A 29 -15.89 10.34 12.18
N VAL A 30 -16.17 9.52 11.16
CA VAL A 30 -15.24 8.51 10.64
C VAL A 30 -14.04 9.21 9.99
N TRP A 31 -14.24 10.43 9.48
CA TRP A 31 -13.30 11.19 8.65
C TRP A 31 -12.89 12.50 9.32
N VAL A 32 -11.63 12.91 9.13
CA VAL A 32 -11.17 14.22 9.60
C VAL A 32 -12.01 15.32 8.95
N CYS A 33 -12.54 16.24 9.75
CA CYS A 33 -13.44 17.32 9.31
C CYS A 33 -14.70 16.84 8.55
N GLY A 34 -15.11 15.56 8.70
CA GLY A 34 -16.25 14.99 7.99
C GLY A 34 -16.02 14.72 6.50
N ASP A 35 -14.79 14.88 5.98
CA ASP A 35 -14.46 14.70 4.56
C ASP A 35 -13.60 13.45 4.36
N GLU A 36 -14.10 12.46 3.62
CA GLU A 36 -13.39 11.18 3.42
C GLU A 36 -12.05 11.31 2.71
N ARG A 37 -11.87 12.38 1.92
CA ARG A 37 -10.59 12.66 1.25
C ARG A 37 -9.50 12.86 2.29
N LEU A 38 -9.83 13.49 3.42
CA LEU A 38 -8.92 13.75 4.51
C LEU A 38 -8.61 12.50 5.36
N GLY A 39 -9.17 11.33 5.06
CA GLY A 39 -8.84 10.07 5.71
C GLY A 39 -9.43 9.93 7.13
N PRO A 40 -9.28 8.75 7.77
CA PRO A 40 -10.01 8.43 9.00
C PRO A 40 -9.51 9.24 10.19
N VAL A 41 -10.37 9.60 11.15
CA VAL A 41 -9.95 10.31 12.38
C VAL A 41 -8.98 9.47 13.21
N ARG A 42 -9.25 8.16 13.29
CA ARG A 42 -8.46 7.22 14.10
C ARG A 42 -7.48 6.49 13.21
N LEU A 43 -6.20 6.61 13.52
CA LEU A 43 -5.14 5.83 12.89
C LEU A 43 -4.87 4.52 13.66
N PRO A 44 -4.42 3.44 12.98
CA PRO A 44 -3.92 2.24 13.63
C PRO A 44 -2.85 2.54 14.69
N ARG A 45 -2.91 1.80 15.81
CA ARG A 45 -1.98 1.97 16.95
C ARG A 45 -1.19 0.70 17.31
N ASN A 46 -1.51 -0.41 16.67
CA ASN A 46 -0.85 -1.69 16.89
C ASN A 46 0.16 -1.97 15.78
N PHE A 47 1.20 -2.72 16.12
CA PHE A 47 2.14 -3.27 15.15
C PHE A 47 1.39 -4.14 14.12
N PRO A 48 1.82 -4.17 12.84
CA PRO A 48 2.90 -3.35 12.25
C PRO A 48 2.47 -1.96 11.78
N LEU A 49 1.17 -1.69 11.65
CA LEU A 49 0.66 -0.46 11.03
C LEU A 49 1.01 0.80 11.81
N SER A 50 1.15 0.72 13.14
CA SER A 50 1.63 1.85 13.95
C SER A 50 3.04 2.28 13.56
N THR A 51 3.90 1.34 13.18
CA THR A 51 5.27 1.60 12.73
C THR A 51 5.27 2.29 11.37
N GLU A 52 4.46 1.83 10.42
CA GLU A 52 4.37 2.44 9.08
C GLU A 52 3.82 3.87 9.11
N LEU A 53 3.01 4.21 10.11
CA LEU A 53 2.40 5.53 10.29
C LEU A 53 3.13 6.41 11.31
N ALA A 54 4.21 5.92 11.93
CA ALA A 54 4.90 6.63 13.02
C ALA A 54 5.44 8.01 12.60
N THR A 55 5.80 8.18 11.32
CA THR A 55 6.34 9.41 10.74
C THR A 55 5.33 10.18 9.89
N TYR A 56 4.06 9.75 9.87
CA TYR A 56 3.05 10.29 8.97
C TYR A 56 2.42 11.58 9.52
N SER A 57 2.90 12.74 9.06
CA SER A 57 2.16 14.00 9.16
C SER A 57 1.17 14.13 7.99
N ARG A 58 -0.10 13.85 8.27
CA ARG A 58 -1.16 13.72 7.27
C ARG A 58 -1.26 14.86 6.25
N PHE A 59 -1.04 16.09 6.70
CA PHE A 59 -1.15 17.29 5.86
C PHE A 59 0.19 18.01 5.70
N GLY A 60 1.29 17.42 6.19
CA GLY A 60 2.56 18.13 6.32
C GLY A 60 2.38 19.37 7.19
N ASP A 61 2.77 20.53 6.66
CA ASP A 61 2.65 21.84 7.31
C ASP A 61 1.36 22.61 6.92
N LEU A 62 0.42 21.96 6.23
CA LEU A 62 -0.81 22.58 5.73
C LEU A 62 -2.02 22.34 6.64
N CYS A 63 -2.96 23.28 6.61
CA CYS A 63 -4.31 23.06 7.14
C CYS A 63 -5.12 22.16 6.17
N PRO A 64 -6.20 21.50 6.64
CA PRO A 64 -6.97 20.56 5.81
C PRO A 64 -7.53 21.17 4.51
N TYR A 65 -7.99 22.42 4.55
CA TYR A 65 -8.48 23.12 3.37
C TYR A 65 -7.36 23.40 2.36
N GLU A 66 -6.21 23.92 2.81
CA GLU A 66 -5.04 24.19 1.96
C GLU A 66 -4.51 22.91 1.31
N PHE A 67 -4.55 21.79 2.05
CA PHE A 67 -4.19 20.48 1.52
C PHE A 67 -5.09 20.06 0.36
N LEU A 68 -6.41 20.18 0.51
CA LEU A 68 -7.36 19.84 -0.55
C LEU A 68 -7.26 20.79 -1.73
N GLU A 69 -7.11 22.09 -1.50
CA GLU A 69 -6.89 23.08 -2.55
C GLU A 69 -5.64 22.75 -3.37
N LYS A 70 -4.55 22.35 -2.70
CA LYS A 70 -3.28 22.02 -3.37
C LYS A 70 -3.32 20.71 -4.15
N TRP A 71 -4.05 19.71 -3.65
CA TRP A 71 -3.94 18.33 -4.15
C TRP A 71 -5.19 17.77 -4.79
N THR A 72 -6.28 18.55 -4.94
CA THR A 72 -7.52 18.07 -5.57
C THR A 72 -8.03 19.01 -6.65
N TYR A 73 -8.71 18.44 -7.65
CA TYR A 73 -9.44 19.21 -8.66
C TYR A 73 -10.66 19.88 -8.03
N PRO A 74 -10.84 21.21 -8.16
CA PRO A 74 -12.00 21.90 -7.59
C PRO A 74 -13.33 21.46 -8.21
N GLU A 75 -13.32 20.94 -9.44
CA GLU A 75 -14.53 20.58 -10.18
C GLU A 75 -15.19 19.30 -9.66
N ASN A 76 -14.39 18.31 -9.24
CA ASN A 76 -14.87 16.99 -8.85
C ASN A 76 -14.30 16.47 -7.53
N GLY A 77 -13.41 17.23 -6.88
CA GLY A 77 -12.79 16.90 -5.60
C GLY A 77 -11.81 15.73 -5.64
N SER A 78 -11.50 15.18 -6.81
CA SER A 78 -10.57 14.05 -6.96
C SER A 78 -9.12 14.49 -6.80
N TYR A 79 -8.27 13.60 -6.28
CA TYR A 79 -6.85 13.87 -6.09
C TYR A 79 -6.10 14.05 -7.43
N HIS A 80 -5.18 15.01 -7.46
CA HIS A 80 -4.14 15.11 -8.47
C HIS A 80 -3.11 14.01 -8.22
N TYR A 81 -3.04 13.04 -9.12
CA TYR A 81 -1.98 12.03 -9.10
C TYR A 81 -0.78 12.48 -9.92
N PRO A 82 0.44 12.12 -9.50
CA PRO A 82 1.65 12.44 -10.25
C PRO A 82 1.59 11.83 -11.67
N PRO A 83 2.20 12.50 -12.66
CA PRO A 83 2.27 11.97 -14.02
C PRO A 83 3.08 10.67 -14.04
N LYS A 84 3.06 9.97 -15.19
CA LYS A 84 3.86 8.75 -15.42
C LYS A 84 3.71 7.72 -14.28
N MET A 85 2.48 7.52 -13.80
CA MET A 85 2.16 6.54 -12.76
C MET A 85 2.90 6.76 -11.41
N GLY A 86 3.41 7.97 -11.16
CA GLY A 86 4.14 8.29 -9.92
C GLY A 86 5.56 7.72 -9.84
N TYR A 87 6.13 7.26 -10.96
CA TYR A 87 7.55 6.91 -10.99
C TYR A 87 8.42 8.16 -10.83
N VAL A 88 9.54 7.99 -10.15
CA VAL A 88 10.62 8.99 -10.16
C VAL A 88 11.07 9.19 -11.60
N LEU A 89 11.27 10.46 -11.97
CA LEU A 89 11.76 10.84 -13.29
C LEU A 89 13.26 11.15 -13.21
N ASP A 90 13.99 10.81 -14.26
CA ASP A 90 15.38 11.21 -14.42
C ASP A 90 15.48 12.69 -14.85
N VAL A 91 16.71 13.16 -15.10
CA VAL A 91 16.99 14.54 -15.51
C VAL A 91 16.38 14.92 -16.87
N ASN A 92 16.01 13.93 -17.69
CA ASN A 92 15.37 14.13 -19.00
C ASN A 92 13.83 14.05 -18.91
N GLY A 93 13.28 13.73 -17.74
CA GLY A 93 11.84 13.53 -17.53
C GLY A 93 11.36 12.11 -17.88
N ASP A 94 12.28 11.16 -18.09
CA ASP A 94 11.97 9.77 -18.35
C ASP A 94 11.80 8.99 -17.04
N LEU A 95 10.93 7.99 -17.07
CA LEU A 95 10.61 7.17 -15.89
C LEU A 95 11.79 6.27 -15.51
N ILE A 96 12.18 6.32 -14.24
CA ILE A 96 13.18 5.40 -13.66
C ILE A 96 12.44 4.12 -13.24
N VAL A 97 12.39 3.15 -14.14
CA VAL A 97 11.80 1.83 -13.90
C VAL A 97 12.59 0.73 -14.60
N GLY A 98 12.56 -0.48 -14.04
CA GLY A 98 12.97 -1.70 -14.72
C GLY A 98 11.92 -2.80 -14.52
N ASN A 99 11.87 -3.75 -15.45
CA ASN A 99 11.15 -4.99 -15.23
C ASN A 99 11.95 -5.85 -14.26
N ALA A 100 11.32 -6.29 -13.17
CA ALA A 100 11.92 -7.20 -12.20
C ALA A 100 10.97 -8.38 -11.97
N THR A 101 11.56 -9.56 -11.80
CA THR A 101 10.84 -10.75 -11.33
C THR A 101 10.92 -10.79 -9.82
N LEU A 102 9.77 -10.89 -9.16
CA LEU A 102 9.72 -11.05 -7.71
C LEU A 102 9.99 -12.51 -7.35
N ALA A 103 10.94 -12.74 -6.43
CA ALA A 103 11.25 -14.07 -5.93
C ALA A 103 10.08 -14.64 -5.11
N VAL A 104 9.88 -15.96 -5.17
CA VAL A 104 8.96 -16.68 -4.27
C VAL A 104 9.29 -16.33 -2.82
N GLY A 105 8.27 -16.10 -2.00
CA GLY A 105 8.46 -15.75 -0.59
C GLY A 105 8.63 -14.25 -0.33
N ARG A 106 8.89 -13.42 -1.35
CA ARG A 106 8.88 -11.96 -1.19
C ARG A 106 7.50 -11.51 -0.69
N LYS A 107 7.51 -10.80 0.45
CA LYS A 107 6.32 -10.19 1.06
C LYS A 107 6.11 -8.78 0.54
N VAL A 108 4.88 -8.48 0.15
CA VAL A 108 4.42 -7.18 -0.34
C VAL A 108 3.15 -6.79 0.40
N ASP A 109 2.90 -5.49 0.51
CA ASP A 109 1.70 -4.97 1.13
C ASP A 109 1.04 -3.86 0.29
N ARG A 110 -0.15 -3.43 0.74
CA ARG A 110 -0.93 -2.39 0.09
C ARG A 110 -1.93 -1.72 1.04
N PHE A 111 -2.01 -0.39 0.94
CA PHE A 111 -3.15 0.41 1.40
C PHE A 111 -4.18 0.63 0.29
N GLY A 112 -5.43 0.28 0.56
CA GLY A 112 -6.55 0.36 -0.38
C GLY A 112 -6.95 -1.00 -0.96
N GLY A 113 -8.10 -1.02 -1.65
CA GLY A 113 -8.66 -2.26 -2.20
C GLY A 113 -7.77 -2.95 -3.24
N GLU A 114 -8.05 -4.23 -3.48
CA GLU A 114 -7.35 -5.06 -4.48
C GLU A 114 -7.63 -4.65 -5.94
N GLY A 115 -8.50 -3.64 -6.14
CA GLY A 115 -8.75 -2.90 -7.37
C GLY A 115 -7.52 -2.41 -8.14
N GLY A 116 -6.41 -2.17 -7.44
CA GLY A 116 -5.27 -1.43 -7.95
C GLY A 116 -4.08 -2.29 -8.42
N ASN A 117 -3.06 -1.61 -8.94
CA ASN A 117 -1.86 -2.22 -9.55
C ASN A 117 -0.55 -1.80 -8.87
N PHE A 118 -0.63 -1.28 -7.65
CA PHE A 118 0.53 -0.77 -6.89
C PHE A 118 0.64 -1.52 -5.56
N LEU A 119 1.84 -2.01 -5.30
CA LEU A 119 2.25 -2.74 -4.12
C LEU A 119 3.54 -2.09 -3.62
N ALA A 120 3.83 -2.22 -2.33
CA ALA A 120 5.14 -1.88 -1.78
C ALA A 120 5.75 -3.11 -1.11
N PRO A 121 7.06 -3.10 -0.80
CA PRO A 121 7.63 -4.05 0.14
C PRO A 121 6.89 -3.99 1.48
N LEU A 122 6.68 -5.15 2.11
CA LEU A 122 6.03 -5.23 3.42
C LEU A 122 6.72 -4.30 4.43
N GLY A 123 5.96 -3.47 5.14
CA GLY A 123 6.44 -2.59 6.19
C GLY A 123 6.99 -1.25 5.72
N ALA A 124 6.88 -0.92 4.42
CA ALA A 124 7.31 0.37 3.91
C ALA A 124 6.53 1.52 4.60
N PRO A 125 7.20 2.56 5.13
CA PRO A 125 6.52 3.70 5.75
C PRO A 125 5.47 4.33 4.83
N TYR A 126 4.35 4.77 5.39
CA TYR A 126 3.24 5.34 4.61
C TYR A 126 3.68 6.54 3.75
N ILE A 127 4.61 7.34 4.28
CA ILE A 127 5.17 8.52 3.61
C ILE A 127 6.01 8.16 2.36
N GLU A 128 6.57 6.95 2.27
CA GLU A 128 7.34 6.49 1.09
C GLU A 128 6.42 6.09 -0.07
N ARG A 129 5.11 6.01 0.18
CA ARG A 129 4.12 5.51 -0.78
C ARG A 129 3.45 6.63 -1.58
N SER A 130 3.62 7.89 -1.17
CA SER A 130 2.97 9.07 -1.78
C SER A 130 1.46 8.90 -1.96
N LEU A 131 0.80 8.28 -0.97
CA LEU A 131 -0.65 8.02 -1.01
C LEU A 131 -1.42 9.13 -0.28
N PRO A 132 -2.60 9.55 -0.78
CA PRO A 132 -3.45 10.51 -0.07
C PRO A 132 -4.04 9.89 1.20
N PRO A 133 -4.53 10.71 2.17
CA PRO A 133 -5.09 10.21 3.42
C PRO A 133 -6.26 9.22 3.26
N SER A 134 -7.03 9.34 2.18
CA SER A 134 -8.17 8.46 1.90
C SER A 134 -7.79 7.01 1.63
N ASN A 135 -6.53 6.71 1.27
CA ASN A 135 -6.07 5.33 1.09
C ASN A 135 -6.00 4.52 2.41
N LEU A 136 -6.06 5.20 3.57
CA LEU A 136 -6.20 4.57 4.88
C LEU A 136 -7.64 4.11 5.17
N LYS A 137 -8.59 4.34 4.25
CA LYS A 137 -9.94 3.79 4.33
C LYS A 137 -9.88 2.27 4.27
N THR A 138 -10.63 1.64 5.17
CA THR A 138 -11.00 0.23 5.06
C THR A 138 -11.95 0.04 3.89
N PHE A 139 -11.54 -0.79 2.93
CA PHE A 139 -12.38 -1.24 1.82
C PHE A 139 -12.64 -2.74 2.02
N ASP A 140 -13.92 -3.13 2.04
CA ASP A 140 -14.34 -4.54 1.88
C ASP A 140 -14.81 -4.81 0.42
N GLU A 141 -14.50 -3.89 -0.50
CA GLU A 141 -14.97 -3.98 -1.87
C GLU A 141 -14.09 -4.89 -2.72
N LYS A 142 -14.65 -6.07 -3.04
CA LYS A 142 -14.09 -7.02 -4.00
C LYS A 142 -14.41 -6.59 -5.43
N ILE A 143 -13.67 -5.61 -5.96
CA ILE A 143 -13.76 -5.26 -7.39
C ILE A 143 -12.75 -6.10 -8.20
N HIS A 144 -13.23 -6.70 -9.29
CA HIS A 144 -12.52 -7.65 -10.15
C HIS A 144 -11.37 -6.98 -10.93
N THR A 145 -10.12 -7.13 -10.48
CA THR A 145 -8.94 -6.43 -11.04
C THR A 145 -7.64 -7.20 -10.82
N THR A 146 -6.49 -6.62 -11.19
CA THR A 146 -5.19 -7.29 -11.32
C THR A 146 -4.67 -7.96 -10.06
N ILE A 147 -4.78 -7.37 -8.86
CA ILE A 147 -4.34 -8.07 -7.64
C ILE A 147 -5.24 -9.27 -7.34
N MET A 148 -6.57 -9.10 -7.44
CA MET A 148 -7.51 -10.22 -7.35
C MET A 148 -7.19 -11.32 -8.38
N TYR A 149 -6.79 -10.94 -9.61
CA TYR A 149 -6.34 -11.88 -10.63
C TYR A 149 -5.06 -12.61 -10.22
N LEU A 150 -4.04 -11.89 -9.72
CA LEU A 150 -2.80 -12.48 -9.24
C LEU A 150 -3.05 -13.45 -8.08
N VAL A 151 -3.94 -13.11 -7.16
CA VAL A 151 -4.37 -14.00 -6.08
C VAL A 151 -5.13 -15.21 -6.62
N GLY A 152 -6.14 -14.99 -7.46
CA GLY A 152 -6.98 -16.05 -8.02
C GLY A 152 -6.23 -17.02 -8.94
N ARG A 153 -5.09 -16.60 -9.49
CA ARG A 153 -4.19 -17.43 -10.32
C ARG A 153 -3.04 -18.06 -9.53
N GLY A 154 -2.96 -17.83 -8.22
CA GLY A 154 -1.95 -18.42 -7.36
C GLY A 154 -0.58 -17.74 -7.42
N TYR A 155 -0.46 -16.57 -8.06
CA TYR A 155 0.77 -15.77 -8.02
C TYR A 155 0.94 -15.04 -6.68
N LEU A 156 -0.17 -14.68 -6.02
CA LEU A 156 -0.18 -14.08 -4.68
C LEU A 156 -1.03 -14.93 -3.72
N ARG A 157 -0.65 -14.99 -2.44
CA ARG A 157 -1.47 -15.49 -1.33
C ARG A 157 -1.63 -14.40 -0.29
N ARG A 158 -2.84 -14.27 0.29
CA ARG A 158 -3.09 -13.36 1.41
C ARG A 158 -2.43 -13.87 2.68
N LEU A 159 -1.80 -12.97 3.43
CA LEU A 159 -1.26 -13.24 4.75
C LEU A 159 -2.30 -12.95 5.85
N SER A 160 -2.33 -13.79 6.88
CA SER A 160 -2.98 -13.45 8.17
C SER A 160 -2.04 -12.62 9.04
N LEU A 161 -2.59 -11.92 10.05
CA LEU A 161 -1.80 -11.09 10.97
C LEU A 161 -0.61 -11.81 11.61
N GLU A 162 -0.80 -13.07 12.00
CA GLU A 162 0.24 -13.96 12.59
C GLU A 162 1.40 -14.29 11.64
N GLU A 163 1.36 -13.83 10.37
CA GLU A 163 2.42 -14.03 9.38
C GLU A 163 3.22 -12.74 9.09
N TYR A 164 2.91 -11.65 9.83
CA TYR A 164 3.59 -10.36 9.75
C TYR A 164 3.53 -9.54 11.06
N ASP A 165 3.36 -10.17 12.21
CA ASP A 165 3.31 -9.52 13.52
C ASP A 165 4.60 -9.65 14.34
N GLU A 166 5.60 -10.40 13.84
CA GLU A 166 6.92 -10.52 14.48
C GLU A 166 8.06 -9.97 13.59
N PRO A 167 9.13 -9.38 14.17
CA PRO A 167 10.23 -8.78 13.40
C PRO A 167 10.93 -9.73 12.42
N GLU A 168 11.06 -11.01 12.79
CA GLU A 168 11.71 -12.04 11.97
C GLU A 168 10.97 -12.27 10.64
N GLU A 169 9.67 -11.97 10.61
CA GLU A 169 8.81 -12.17 9.46
C GLU A 169 8.99 -11.11 8.37
N PHE A 170 9.66 -10.01 8.71
CA PHE A 170 10.05 -8.95 7.78
C PHE A 170 11.43 -9.23 7.14
N ALA A 171 12.15 -10.25 7.62
CA ALA A 171 13.46 -10.60 7.09
C ALA A 171 13.37 -11.27 5.69
N ASP A 172 14.45 -11.13 4.92
CA ASP A 172 14.61 -11.80 3.63
C ASP A 172 15.22 -13.19 3.84
N ASN A 173 14.39 -14.23 3.72
CA ASN A 173 14.80 -15.64 3.82
C ASN A 173 14.78 -16.39 2.48
N TYR A 174 14.60 -15.67 1.37
CA TYR A 174 14.44 -16.23 0.02
C TYR A 174 15.54 -15.79 -0.96
N THR A 175 16.28 -14.72 -0.64
CA THR A 175 17.43 -14.29 -1.45
C THR A 175 18.67 -15.11 -1.06
N PRO A 176 19.26 -15.89 -1.98
CA PRO A 176 20.46 -16.67 -1.70
C PRO A 176 21.67 -15.76 -1.41
N GLY A 177 22.57 -16.24 -0.57
CA GLY A 177 23.83 -15.53 -0.30
C GLY A 177 24.76 -15.55 -1.51
N PRO A 178 25.77 -14.67 -1.56
CA PRO A 178 26.68 -14.54 -2.71
C PRO A 178 27.47 -15.82 -3.03
N ASN A 179 27.66 -16.72 -2.06
CA ASN A 179 28.37 -17.98 -2.22
C ASN A 179 27.44 -19.21 -2.23
N SER A 180 26.12 -19.01 -2.28
CA SER A 180 25.17 -20.11 -2.39
C SER A 180 25.28 -20.73 -3.79
N PRO A 181 25.20 -22.08 -3.93
CA PRO A 181 25.11 -22.70 -5.25
C PRO A 181 23.92 -22.10 -6.00
N THR A 182 24.14 -21.59 -7.21
CA THR A 182 23.04 -21.19 -8.08
C THR A 182 22.18 -22.43 -8.36
N ALA A 183 20.92 -22.37 -7.94
CA ALA A 183 19.92 -23.41 -8.19
C ALA A 183 19.57 -23.49 -9.69
#